data_AF-A0A556PDV4-F1
#
_entry.id   AF-A0A556PDV4-F1
#
_cell.length_a   1.000
_cell.length_b   1.000
_cell.length_c   1.000
_cell.angle_alpha   90.00
_cell.angle_beta   90.00
_cell.angle_gamma   90.00
#
_symmetry.space_group_name_H-M   'P 1'
#
loop_
_entity.id
_entity.type
_entity.pdbx_description
1 polymer ?
#
loop_
_entity_poly.entity_id
_entity_poly.type
_entity_poly.pdbx_seq_one_letter_code
_entity_poly.pdbx_strand_id
1 'polypeptide(L)'
;MKVKFILFITSLFVLSACTNSAASSESYKVGLPEEFSPAMLEFLATYSMPMYSTIHKQDEDGFTYSHFNVENNPERIDYFITSKKEVANHFASLIQSDNQETRFNELTKDFESVMEPIEEYPEIELGEDNLLTLRSGDKETSIELAEKFNWNPEDELVVSIPRLSDKSIFLLLKNTDASGENRNGYILLSKDLTSSFVVGNRDSFLKNLNNGELNEFKDLLLLNEQYALIPGDTHILDYENKTTHDLDATKNKISRDGKYVWLGGNKESLKKGTHQLQRTEDYIAGSEDYYAEIQLDYDDITDELQIESAGVDASRIVYFNEGLVILYLRFNSAITGTAGTTNVIFELSEDQENLTFYLADLGLQ
;
A
#
# COMPACT_ATOMS: atom_id res chain seq x y z
N MET A 1 18.41 -62.01 6.14
CA MET A 1 17.34 -61.40 6.97
C MET A 1 17.60 -59.93 7.30
N LYS A 2 18.83 -59.54 7.69
CA LYS A 2 19.18 -58.16 8.07
C LYS A 2 19.03 -57.11 6.95
N VAL A 3 19.31 -57.46 5.69
CA VAL A 3 19.20 -56.51 4.56
C VAL A 3 17.75 -56.17 4.20
N LYS A 4 16.82 -57.12 4.33
CA LYS A 4 15.38 -56.88 4.09
C LYS A 4 14.74 -56.03 5.19
N PHE A 5 15.26 -56.09 6.41
CA PHE A 5 14.78 -55.29 7.54
C PHE A 5 15.25 -53.83 7.44
N ILE A 6 16.48 -53.60 6.98
CA ILE A 6 17.00 -52.25 6.73
C ILE A 6 16.23 -51.56 5.59
N LEU A 7 15.91 -52.29 4.50
CA LEU A 7 15.11 -51.77 3.39
C LEU A 7 13.66 -51.42 3.78
N PHE A 8 13.08 -52.17 4.71
CA PHE A 8 11.73 -51.89 5.24
C PHE A 8 11.72 -50.64 6.14
N ILE A 9 12.77 -50.46 6.96
CA ILE A 9 12.92 -49.27 7.82
C ILE A 9 13.20 -48.02 6.98
N THR A 10 14.08 -48.06 5.97
CA THR A 10 14.28 -46.91 5.08
C THR A 10 13.03 -46.56 4.27
N SER A 11 12.22 -47.55 3.87
CA SER A 11 10.93 -47.27 3.21
C SER A 11 9.90 -46.62 4.15
N LEU A 12 9.92 -46.92 5.46
CA LEU A 12 9.08 -46.24 6.45
C LEU A 12 9.52 -44.78 6.68
N PHE A 13 10.83 -44.51 6.68
CA PHE A 13 11.33 -43.13 6.83
C PHE A 13 11.06 -42.26 5.59
N VAL A 14 11.10 -42.82 4.38
CA VAL A 14 10.71 -42.09 3.15
C VAL A 14 9.20 -41.81 3.12
N LEU A 15 8.36 -42.69 3.67
CA LEU A 15 6.92 -42.43 3.80
C LEU A 15 6.59 -41.40 4.90
N SER A 16 7.41 -41.30 5.94
CA SER A 16 7.26 -40.30 7.01
C SER A 16 7.80 -38.91 6.61
N ALA A 17 8.74 -38.86 5.66
CA ALA A 17 9.25 -37.61 5.08
C ALA A 17 8.35 -37.04 3.97
N CYS A 18 7.33 -37.79 3.52
CA CYS A 18 6.27 -37.31 2.63
C CYS A 18 4.98 -36.90 3.39
N THR A 19 5.03 -36.85 4.73
CA THR A 19 3.90 -36.39 5.56
C THR A 19 4.32 -35.20 6.42
N ASN A 20 4.86 -34.17 5.77
CA ASN A 20 4.96 -32.81 6.33
C ASN A 20 4.16 -31.84 5.45
N SER A 21 2.92 -32.21 5.15
CA SER A 21 1.86 -31.23 5.02
C SER A 21 0.94 -31.46 6.20
N ALA A 22 1.36 -31.03 7.39
CA ALA A 22 0.37 -30.56 8.34
C ALA A 22 -0.32 -29.44 7.58
N ALA A 23 -1.49 -29.72 7.01
CA ALA A 23 -2.31 -28.71 6.38
C ALA A 23 -2.45 -27.61 7.42
N SER A 24 -1.97 -26.40 7.10
CA SER A 24 -2.37 -25.20 7.82
C SER A 24 -3.89 -25.29 7.96
N SER A 25 -4.39 -25.31 9.19
CA SER A 25 -5.84 -25.29 9.39
C SER A 25 -6.29 -23.86 9.21
N GLU A 26 -6.32 -23.42 7.96
CA GLU A 26 -6.87 -22.12 7.59
C GLU A 26 -8.34 -22.11 8.01
N SER A 27 -8.72 -21.15 8.84
CA SER A 27 -10.10 -21.00 9.28
C SER A 27 -10.71 -19.82 8.56
N TYR A 28 -11.67 -20.08 7.68
CA TYR A 28 -12.55 -19.07 7.12
C TYR A 28 -13.64 -18.74 8.15
N LYS A 29 -13.95 -17.44 8.30
CA LYS A 29 -14.99 -16.95 9.21
C LYS A 29 -15.82 -15.89 8.51
N VAL A 30 -17.14 -16.06 8.50
CA VAL A 30 -18.06 -15.05 7.98
C VAL A 30 -18.08 -13.81 8.88
N GLY A 31 -18.04 -12.63 8.25
CA GLY A 31 -18.05 -11.33 8.91
C GLY A 31 -16.66 -10.73 9.10
N LEU A 32 -16.59 -9.67 9.91
CA LEU A 32 -15.37 -8.97 10.29
C LEU A 32 -14.84 -9.50 11.64
N PRO A 33 -13.56 -9.25 11.98
CA PRO A 33 -13.08 -9.48 13.34
C PRO A 33 -13.89 -8.67 14.37
N GLU A 34 -14.00 -9.19 15.59
CA GLU A 34 -14.76 -8.56 16.69
C GLU A 34 -14.15 -7.22 17.14
N GLU A 35 -12.85 -7.04 16.91
CA GLU A 35 -12.11 -5.81 17.16
C GLU A 35 -11.19 -5.51 15.97
N PHE A 36 -10.95 -4.23 15.69
CA PHE A 36 -10.02 -3.82 14.64
C PHE A 36 -8.58 -3.81 15.16
N SER A 37 -7.71 -4.56 14.50
CA SER A 37 -6.27 -4.48 14.71
C SER A 37 -5.69 -3.14 14.24
N PRO A 38 -4.45 -2.80 14.60
CA PRO A 38 -3.75 -1.64 14.05
C PRO A 38 -3.71 -1.63 12.51
N ALA A 39 -3.47 -2.77 11.87
CA ALA A 39 -3.39 -2.88 10.42
C ALA A 39 -4.77 -2.69 9.76
N MET A 40 -5.84 -3.20 10.39
CA MET A 40 -7.21 -2.94 9.94
C MET A 40 -7.59 -1.46 10.09
N LEU A 41 -7.22 -0.82 11.21
CA LEU A 41 -7.48 0.62 11.40
C LEU A 41 -6.74 1.47 10.36
N GLU A 42 -5.51 1.10 10.02
CA GLU A 42 -4.76 1.75 8.95
C GLU A 42 -5.46 1.60 7.59
N PHE A 43 -5.96 0.39 7.27
CA PHE A 43 -6.74 0.17 6.07
C PHE A 43 -7.99 1.03 6.03
N LEU A 44 -8.81 1.01 7.09
CA LEU A 44 -10.04 1.79 7.18
C LEU A 44 -9.75 3.28 6.99
N ALA A 45 -8.73 3.79 7.68
CA ALA A 45 -8.34 5.18 7.57
C ALA A 45 -7.82 5.53 6.17
N THR A 46 -7.00 4.66 5.57
CA THR A 46 -6.41 4.86 4.23
C THR A 46 -7.45 4.80 3.12
N TYR A 47 -8.36 3.83 3.19
CA TYR A 47 -9.37 3.62 2.15
C TYR A 47 -10.47 4.67 2.19
N SER A 48 -10.77 5.18 3.39
CA SER A 48 -11.84 6.16 3.58
C SER A 48 -11.38 7.62 3.43
N MET A 49 -10.11 7.86 3.13
CA MET A 49 -9.63 9.20 2.85
C MET A 49 -10.34 9.83 1.64
N PRO A 50 -10.52 11.16 1.63
CA PRO A 50 -10.95 11.87 0.44
C PRO A 50 -10.04 11.59 -0.74
N MET A 51 -10.60 11.52 -1.95
CA MET A 51 -9.96 11.07 -3.19
C MET A 51 -8.62 11.75 -3.52
N TYR A 52 -8.39 12.95 -3.00
CA TYR A 52 -7.20 13.76 -3.24
C TYR A 52 -6.39 13.96 -1.96
N SER A 53 -6.09 12.87 -1.25
CA SER A 53 -5.36 12.90 0.01
C SER A 53 -4.22 11.88 0.04
N THR A 54 -3.18 12.18 0.81
CA THR A 54 -2.12 11.23 1.17
C THR A 54 -2.08 11.03 2.68
N ILE A 55 -1.87 9.79 3.13
CA ILE A 55 -1.52 9.44 4.51
C ILE A 55 0.00 9.46 4.68
N HIS A 56 0.48 10.12 5.74
CA HIS A 56 1.90 10.42 5.95
C HIS A 56 2.50 9.64 7.11
N LYS A 57 1.98 9.91 8.31
CA LYS A 57 2.47 9.33 9.56
C LYS A 57 1.45 8.35 10.07
N GLN A 58 1.96 7.20 10.47
CA GLN A 58 1.22 6.17 11.19
C GLN A 58 2.04 5.91 12.44
N ASP A 59 1.76 6.63 13.52
CA ASP A 59 2.42 6.39 14.80
C ASP A 59 1.51 5.58 15.71
N GLU A 60 1.92 5.39 16.97
CA GLU A 60 1.11 4.64 17.93
C GLU A 60 -0.27 5.29 18.15
N ASP A 61 -0.36 6.61 18.03
CA ASP A 61 -1.50 7.42 18.48
C ASP A 61 -2.50 7.73 17.36
N GLY A 62 -2.04 7.87 16.12
CA GLY A 62 -2.92 8.26 15.03
C GLY A 62 -2.31 8.30 13.64
N PHE A 63 -3.00 9.04 12.79
CA PHE A 63 -2.71 9.19 11.38
C PHE A 63 -2.69 10.66 11.01
N THR A 64 -1.69 11.09 10.22
CA THR A 64 -1.67 12.42 9.63
C THR A 64 -1.82 12.35 8.13
N TYR A 65 -2.48 13.37 7.56
CA TYR A 65 -2.83 13.43 6.15
C TYR A 65 -2.60 14.81 5.58
N SER A 66 -2.52 14.88 4.25
CA SER A 66 -2.64 16.14 3.53
C SER A 66 -3.60 16.02 2.36
N HIS A 67 -4.36 17.08 2.08
CA HIS A 67 -5.13 17.23 0.85
C HIS A 67 -4.28 17.86 -0.25
N PHE A 68 -4.47 17.40 -1.48
CA PHE A 68 -3.81 17.99 -2.65
C PHE A 68 -4.40 19.38 -2.92
N ASN A 69 -3.69 20.22 -3.65
CA ASN A 69 -4.20 21.53 -4.07
C ASN A 69 -5.14 21.37 -5.27
N VAL A 70 -6.37 20.91 -5.04
CA VAL A 70 -7.36 20.65 -6.10
C VAL A 70 -8.69 21.31 -5.78
N GLU A 71 -9.48 21.57 -6.83
CA GLU A 71 -10.87 22.10 -6.87
C GLU A 71 -11.25 23.14 -5.80
N ASN A 72 -11.38 22.73 -4.55
CA ASN A 72 -11.80 23.55 -3.42
C ASN A 72 -10.67 24.41 -2.84
N ASN A 73 -9.42 24.06 -3.11
CA ASN A 73 -8.25 24.76 -2.56
C ASN A 73 -7.02 24.67 -3.49
N PRO A 74 -7.09 25.22 -4.72
CA PRO A 74 -6.04 25.05 -5.73
C PRO A 74 -4.70 25.71 -5.36
N GLU A 75 -4.71 26.62 -4.38
CA GLU A 75 -3.54 27.43 -4.02
C GLU A 75 -2.74 26.85 -2.86
N ARG A 76 -3.24 25.88 -2.07
CA ARG A 76 -2.51 25.40 -0.87
C ARG A 76 -2.77 23.94 -0.54
N ILE A 77 -1.87 23.39 0.28
CA ILE A 77 -1.97 22.06 0.89
C ILE A 77 -2.49 22.20 2.32
N ASP A 78 -3.61 21.55 2.62
CA ASP A 78 -4.16 21.48 3.97
C ASP A 78 -3.73 20.16 4.65
N TYR A 79 -3.50 20.21 5.97
CA TYR A 79 -3.10 19.05 6.76
C TYR A 79 -4.12 18.71 7.83
N PHE A 80 -4.26 17.41 8.10
CA PHE A 80 -5.20 16.88 9.07
C PHE A 80 -4.60 15.77 9.93
N ILE A 81 -5.20 15.53 11.08
CA ILE A 81 -4.90 14.42 11.98
C ILE A 81 -6.19 13.69 12.40
N THR A 82 -6.08 12.40 12.67
CA THR A 82 -7.11 11.62 13.38
C THR A 82 -6.45 10.55 14.24
N SER A 83 -7.02 10.23 15.40
CA SER A 83 -6.49 9.17 16.25
C SER A 83 -7.00 7.79 15.84
N LYS A 84 -6.24 6.72 16.13
CA LYS A 84 -6.71 5.33 15.94
C LYS A 84 -8.03 5.06 16.66
N LYS A 85 -8.23 5.68 17.83
CA LYS A 85 -9.44 5.56 18.62
C LYS A 85 -10.64 6.20 17.92
N GLU A 86 -10.47 7.35 17.27
CA GLU A 86 -11.53 8.00 16.51
C GLU A 86 -11.92 7.17 15.29
N VAL A 87 -10.94 6.63 14.56
CA VAL A 87 -11.19 5.68 13.46
C VAL A 87 -11.96 4.47 13.96
N ALA A 88 -11.50 3.84 15.06
CA ALA A 88 -12.17 2.67 15.63
C ALA A 88 -13.62 2.97 16.03
N ASN A 89 -13.87 4.11 16.68
CA ASN A 89 -15.21 4.53 17.09
C ASN A 89 -16.11 4.82 15.88
N HIS A 90 -15.58 5.49 14.86
CA HIS A 90 -16.29 5.78 13.62
C HIS A 90 -16.78 4.49 12.95
N PHE A 91 -15.87 3.51 12.83
CA PHE A 91 -16.17 2.23 12.19
C PHE A 91 -16.79 1.18 13.08
N ALA A 92 -16.99 1.42 14.39
CA ALA A 92 -17.49 0.40 15.33
C ALA A 92 -18.82 -0.24 14.88
N SER A 93 -19.71 0.56 14.30
CA SER A 93 -21.00 0.10 13.78
C SER A 93 -20.92 -0.84 12.56
N LEU A 94 -19.76 -0.93 11.89
CA LEU A 94 -19.56 -1.80 10.74
C LEU A 94 -19.57 -3.28 11.13
N ILE A 95 -18.96 -3.62 12.27
CA ILE A 95 -18.80 -5.01 12.74
C ILE A 95 -20.16 -5.71 12.90
N GLN A 96 -21.16 -4.96 13.37
CA GLN A 96 -22.50 -5.49 13.69
C GLN A 96 -23.53 -5.22 12.59
N SER A 97 -23.12 -4.68 11.44
CA SER A 97 -24.06 -4.33 10.37
C SER A 97 -24.51 -5.58 9.61
N ASP A 98 -25.83 -5.73 9.41
CA ASP A 98 -26.41 -6.76 8.54
C ASP A 98 -25.98 -6.58 7.07
N ASN A 99 -25.70 -5.34 6.66
CA ASN A 99 -25.19 -5.00 5.33
C ASN A 99 -23.88 -4.21 5.48
N GLN A 100 -22.77 -4.92 5.45
CA GLN A 100 -21.44 -4.33 5.68
C GLN A 100 -21.02 -3.41 4.54
N GLU A 101 -21.30 -3.75 3.28
CA GLU A 101 -21.03 -2.90 2.11
C GLU A 101 -21.68 -1.52 2.25
N THR A 102 -23.00 -1.48 2.47
CA THR A 102 -23.74 -0.21 2.58
C THR A 102 -23.20 0.61 3.74
N ARG A 103 -22.99 -0.04 4.89
CA ARG A 103 -22.50 0.66 6.08
C ARG A 103 -21.07 1.18 5.90
N PHE A 104 -20.20 0.40 5.30
CA PHE A 104 -18.82 0.79 5.00
C PHE A 104 -18.78 2.00 4.06
N ASN A 105 -19.62 2.00 3.02
CA ASN A 105 -19.77 3.10 2.08
C ASN A 105 -20.29 4.39 2.75
N GLU A 106 -21.26 4.29 3.66
CA GLU A 106 -21.74 5.43 4.45
C GLU A 106 -20.64 6.03 5.33
N LEU A 107 -19.95 5.17 6.10
CA LEU A 107 -18.89 5.58 7.00
C LEU A 107 -17.69 6.19 6.26
N THR A 108 -17.36 5.64 5.09
CA THR A 108 -16.30 6.18 4.23
C THR A 108 -16.63 7.59 3.74
N LYS A 109 -17.87 7.85 3.32
CA LYS A 109 -18.30 9.19 2.88
C LYS A 109 -18.27 10.24 3.98
N ASP A 110 -18.44 9.82 5.23
CA ASP A 110 -18.48 10.70 6.40
C ASP A 110 -17.13 10.77 7.15
N PHE A 111 -16.07 10.17 6.59
CA PHE A 111 -14.79 10.03 7.30
C PHE A 111 -14.09 11.38 7.56
N GLU A 112 -14.33 12.40 6.75
CA GLU A 112 -13.84 13.77 7.01
C GLU A 112 -14.31 14.32 8.36
N SER A 113 -15.44 13.85 8.89
CA SER A 113 -16.00 14.31 10.18
C SER A 113 -15.14 13.96 11.40
N VAL A 114 -14.23 12.99 11.27
CA VAL A 114 -13.31 12.58 12.33
C VAL A 114 -11.88 13.09 12.11
N MET A 115 -11.68 13.97 11.13
CA MET A 115 -10.39 14.61 10.86
C MET A 115 -10.34 16.01 11.50
N GLU A 116 -9.22 16.32 12.15
CA GLU A 116 -8.97 17.64 12.72
C GLU A 116 -7.87 18.37 11.94
N PRO A 117 -8.06 19.64 11.54
CA PRO A 117 -7.02 20.40 10.83
C PRO A 117 -5.83 20.70 11.76
N ILE A 118 -4.62 20.70 11.19
CA ILE A 118 -3.37 20.99 11.90
C ILE A 118 -2.46 21.96 11.13
N GLU A 119 -1.60 22.69 11.86
CA GLU A 119 -0.65 23.68 11.31
C GLU A 119 0.82 23.36 11.63
N GLU A 120 1.12 22.13 12.08
CA GLU A 120 2.49 21.74 12.48
C GLU A 120 3.45 21.58 11.28
N TYR A 121 2.91 21.41 10.08
CA TYR A 121 3.69 21.21 8.87
C TYR A 121 3.90 22.52 8.10
N PRO A 122 4.98 22.64 7.32
CA PRO A 122 5.21 23.81 6.49
C PRO A 122 4.01 24.16 5.62
N GLU A 123 3.72 25.45 5.56
CA GLU A 123 2.73 25.99 4.64
C GLU A 123 3.28 25.86 3.21
N ILE A 124 2.46 25.31 2.31
CA ILE A 124 2.79 25.14 0.90
C ILE A 124 1.71 25.85 0.10
N GLU A 125 2.13 26.87 -0.64
CA GLU A 125 1.26 27.73 -1.43
C GLU A 125 1.74 27.76 -2.88
N LEU A 126 0.85 27.52 -3.84
CA LEU A 126 1.10 27.66 -5.27
C LEU A 126 0.45 28.96 -5.74
N GLY A 127 1.29 29.96 -6.03
CA GLY A 127 0.88 31.26 -6.52
C GLY A 127 0.81 31.36 -8.05
N GLU A 128 0.65 32.59 -8.53
CA GLU A 128 0.70 32.92 -9.97
C GLU A 128 2.02 32.47 -10.61
N ASP A 129 1.98 32.26 -11.94
CA ASP A 129 3.13 31.84 -12.76
C ASP A 129 3.84 30.57 -12.26
N ASN A 130 3.11 29.69 -11.57
CA ASN A 130 3.63 28.46 -10.96
C ASN A 130 4.78 28.72 -9.97
N LEU A 131 4.68 29.80 -9.18
CA LEU A 131 5.59 30.09 -8.07
C LEU A 131 5.17 29.33 -6.81
N LEU A 132 5.96 28.31 -6.43
CA LEU A 132 5.74 27.56 -5.20
C LEU A 132 6.38 28.31 -4.02
N THR A 133 5.58 28.74 -3.05
CA THR A 133 6.03 29.37 -1.81
C THR A 133 5.89 28.40 -0.64
N LEU A 134 6.95 28.32 0.18
CA LEU A 134 7.05 27.41 1.32
C LEU A 134 7.38 28.24 2.57
N ARG A 135 6.61 28.07 3.66
CA ARG A 135 6.83 28.77 4.93
C ARG A 135 6.92 27.80 6.11
N SER A 136 7.89 28.03 7.00
CA SER A 136 8.07 27.23 8.21
C SER A 136 8.70 28.08 9.32
N GLY A 137 7.91 28.39 10.36
CA GLY A 137 8.28 29.37 11.37
C GLY A 137 8.58 30.73 10.75
N ASP A 138 9.77 31.28 11.01
CA ASP A 138 10.22 32.58 10.46
C ASP A 138 10.90 32.46 9.08
N LYS A 139 10.99 31.26 8.50
CA LYS A 139 11.65 31.03 7.22
C LYS A 139 10.64 30.92 6.09
N GLU A 140 10.99 31.51 4.96
CA GLU A 140 10.24 31.46 3.70
C GLU A 140 11.21 31.21 2.55
N THR A 141 10.79 30.39 1.59
CA THR A 141 11.50 30.19 0.33
C THR A 141 10.51 30.05 -0.82
N SER A 142 10.92 30.41 -2.03
CA SER A 142 10.09 30.30 -3.23
C SER A 142 10.86 29.61 -4.36
N ILE A 143 10.14 28.82 -5.17
CA ILE A 143 10.69 28.05 -6.28
C ILE A 143 9.85 28.32 -7.53
N GLU A 144 10.49 28.87 -8.57
CA GLU A 144 9.87 29.07 -9.89
C GLU A 144 9.79 27.72 -10.63
N LEU A 145 8.64 27.04 -10.55
CA LEU A 145 8.49 25.68 -11.07
C LEU A 145 8.59 25.63 -12.60
N ALA A 146 8.05 26.65 -13.28
CA ALA A 146 8.10 26.79 -14.73
C ALA A 146 9.55 26.76 -15.25
N GLU A 147 10.47 27.52 -14.62
CA GLU A 147 11.89 27.51 -14.98
C GLU A 147 12.54 26.17 -14.63
N LYS A 148 12.28 25.63 -13.44
CA LYS A 148 12.93 24.40 -12.95
C LYS A 148 12.62 23.16 -13.78
N PHE A 149 11.37 23.03 -14.24
CA PHE A 149 10.90 21.86 -14.96
C PHE A 149 10.65 22.13 -16.46
N ASN A 150 10.94 23.34 -16.94
CA ASN A 150 10.66 23.78 -18.30
C ASN A 150 9.16 23.58 -18.66
N TRP A 151 8.30 24.02 -17.75
CA TRP A 151 6.84 24.08 -17.90
C TRP A 151 6.39 25.49 -18.31
N ASN A 152 5.17 25.63 -18.81
CA ASN A 152 4.62 26.97 -19.01
C ASN A 152 4.15 27.53 -17.66
N PRO A 153 4.30 28.84 -17.42
CA PRO A 153 3.77 29.49 -16.21
C PRO A 153 2.25 29.37 -16.05
N GLU A 154 1.54 29.17 -17.16
CA GLU A 154 0.07 29.03 -17.20
C GLU A 154 -0.40 27.57 -17.08
N ASP A 155 0.52 26.58 -17.05
CA ASP A 155 0.15 25.17 -16.94
C ASP A 155 -0.50 24.89 -15.57
N GLU A 156 -1.55 24.08 -15.54
CA GLU A 156 -2.20 23.67 -14.31
C GLU A 156 -1.38 22.59 -13.57
N LEU A 157 -1.11 22.82 -12.28
CA LEU A 157 -0.28 21.95 -11.46
C LEU A 157 -1.05 21.38 -10.26
N VAL A 158 -0.91 20.07 -10.07
CA VAL A 158 -1.30 19.38 -8.84
C VAL A 158 -0.04 19.08 -8.03
N VAL A 159 0.02 19.65 -6.84
CA VAL A 159 0.97 19.42 -5.77
C VAL A 159 0.38 18.40 -4.80
N SER A 160 1.19 17.41 -4.46
CA SER A 160 0.86 16.42 -3.43
C SER A 160 2.11 16.12 -2.61
N ILE A 161 1.89 15.64 -1.39
CA ILE A 161 2.97 15.18 -0.53
C ILE A 161 2.87 13.65 -0.53
N PRO A 162 3.68 12.91 -1.29
CA PRO A 162 3.62 11.45 -1.23
C PRO A 162 4.28 10.86 0.02
N ARG A 163 5.23 11.58 0.64
CA ARG A 163 5.92 11.15 1.85
C ARG A 163 6.32 12.34 2.73
N LEU A 164 6.25 12.16 4.03
CA LEU A 164 6.54 13.17 5.04
C LEU A 164 7.10 12.47 6.29
N SER A 165 8.22 12.97 6.80
CA SER A 165 8.85 12.47 8.02
C SER A 165 8.84 13.53 9.12
N ASP A 166 9.51 13.24 10.24
CA ASP A 166 9.72 14.23 11.29
C ASP A 166 10.69 15.36 10.85
N LYS A 167 11.50 15.16 9.79
CA LYS A 167 12.57 16.09 9.38
C LYS A 167 12.41 16.64 7.97
N SER A 168 11.74 15.91 7.09
CA SER A 168 11.79 16.14 5.65
C SER A 168 10.41 15.96 5.02
N ILE A 169 10.22 16.55 3.83
CA ILE A 169 9.00 16.45 3.02
C ILE A 169 9.37 16.09 1.59
N PHE A 170 8.64 15.16 0.99
CA PHE A 170 8.69 14.88 -0.44
C PHE A 170 7.46 15.53 -1.08
N LEU A 171 7.65 16.42 -2.06
CA LEU A 171 6.60 16.96 -2.93
C LEU A 171 6.62 16.28 -4.29
N LEU A 172 5.46 15.84 -4.75
CA LEU A 172 5.19 15.43 -6.11
C LEU A 172 4.36 16.51 -6.78
N LEU A 173 4.93 17.09 -7.83
CA LEU A 173 4.31 18.06 -8.72
C LEU A 173 3.88 17.34 -9.99
N LYS A 174 2.63 17.52 -10.40
CA LYS A 174 2.08 16.94 -11.63
C LYS A 174 1.48 18.07 -12.46
N ASN A 175 2.10 18.32 -13.61
CA ASN A 175 1.56 19.19 -14.63
C ASN A 175 0.44 18.43 -15.39
N THR A 176 -0.78 18.95 -15.36
CA THR A 176 -1.95 18.30 -15.98
C THR A 176 -2.00 18.51 -17.49
N ASP A 177 -1.37 19.58 -17.99
CA ASP A 177 -1.28 19.95 -19.40
C ASP A 177 -0.11 19.26 -20.14
N ALA A 178 0.93 18.86 -19.42
CA ALA A 178 2.07 18.15 -19.96
C ALA A 178 1.82 16.64 -20.17
N SER A 179 2.61 16.04 -21.07
CA SER A 179 2.61 14.60 -21.33
C SER A 179 4.01 14.01 -21.32
N GLY A 180 4.09 12.69 -21.10
CA GLY A 180 5.37 11.97 -21.05
C GLY A 180 6.18 12.26 -19.79
N GLU A 181 7.51 12.24 -19.92
CA GLU A 181 8.45 12.36 -18.80
C GLU A 181 8.44 13.74 -18.15
N ASN A 182 8.05 14.78 -18.89
CA ASN A 182 7.96 16.15 -18.37
C ASN A 182 6.69 16.38 -17.55
N ARG A 183 5.85 15.37 -17.32
CA ARG A 183 4.60 15.56 -16.58
C ARG A 183 4.83 15.74 -15.08
N ASN A 184 5.86 15.11 -14.52
CA ASN A 184 6.07 15.03 -13.08
C ASN A 184 7.37 15.74 -12.69
N GLY A 185 7.34 16.42 -11.55
CA GLY A 185 8.51 17.01 -10.90
C GLY A 185 8.53 16.60 -9.43
N TYR A 186 9.73 16.43 -8.87
CA TYR A 186 9.90 16.04 -7.47
C TYR A 186 10.73 17.07 -6.72
N ILE A 187 10.33 17.43 -5.51
CA ILE A 187 11.09 18.32 -4.62
C ILE A 187 11.19 17.65 -3.25
N LEU A 188 12.41 17.44 -2.78
CA LEU A 188 12.69 16.99 -1.42
C LEU A 188 13.15 18.20 -0.61
N LEU A 189 12.60 18.43 0.59
CA LEU A 189 12.95 19.57 1.43
C LEU A 189 13.04 19.17 2.89
N SER A 190 13.88 19.87 3.65
CA SER A 190 13.84 19.81 5.11
C SER A 190 12.64 20.61 5.61
N LYS A 191 11.98 20.18 6.69
CA LYS A 191 10.80 20.88 7.26
C LYS A 191 11.13 22.28 7.74
N ASP A 192 12.38 22.54 8.10
CA ASP A 192 12.88 23.86 8.49
C ASP A 192 13.43 24.67 7.30
N LEU A 193 13.20 24.20 6.07
CA LEU A 193 13.52 24.85 4.80
C LEU A 193 14.99 25.24 4.61
N THR A 194 15.93 24.61 5.31
CA THR A 194 17.38 24.86 5.11
C THR A 194 17.98 24.10 3.95
N SER A 195 17.37 22.99 3.55
CA SER A 195 17.82 22.15 2.46
C SER A 195 16.66 21.85 1.52
N SER A 196 16.91 21.91 0.23
CA SER A 196 15.95 21.53 -0.81
C SER A 196 16.68 20.92 -1.99
N PHE A 197 16.09 19.90 -2.58
CA PHE A 197 16.62 19.20 -3.73
C PHE A 197 15.53 18.96 -4.77
N VAL A 198 15.78 19.38 -6.00
CA VAL A 198 14.83 19.28 -7.10
C VAL A 198 15.26 18.18 -8.04
N VAL A 199 14.35 17.26 -8.34
CA VAL A 199 14.58 16.15 -9.27
C VAL A 199 13.56 16.19 -10.39
N GLY A 200 14.04 16.37 -11.62
CA GLY A 200 13.19 16.50 -12.81
C GLY A 200 12.67 15.18 -13.36
N ASN A 201 13.41 14.08 -13.19
CA ASN A 201 13.03 12.75 -13.69
C ASN A 201 13.79 11.64 -12.96
N ARG A 202 13.43 10.39 -13.27
CA ARG A 202 14.04 9.19 -12.68
C ARG A 202 15.56 9.13 -12.88
N ASP A 203 16.06 9.38 -14.09
CA ASP A 203 17.49 9.29 -14.38
C ASP A 203 18.30 10.32 -13.58
N SER A 204 17.74 11.52 -13.40
CA SER A 204 18.26 12.54 -12.50
C SER A 204 18.26 12.03 -11.06
N PHE A 205 17.19 11.38 -10.61
CA PHE A 205 17.11 10.77 -9.29
C PHE A 205 18.27 9.79 -9.04
N LEU A 206 18.52 8.87 -9.98
CA LEU A 206 19.60 7.87 -9.88
C LEU A 206 20.98 8.49 -9.88
N LYS A 207 21.21 9.47 -10.76
CA LYS A 207 22.47 10.19 -10.79
C LYS A 207 22.76 10.87 -9.44
N ASN A 208 21.76 11.52 -8.86
CA ASN A 208 21.89 12.26 -7.61
C ASN A 208 22.00 11.35 -6.40
N LEU A 209 21.31 10.20 -6.42
CA LEU A 209 21.52 9.09 -5.49
C LEU A 209 22.98 8.64 -5.51
N ASN A 210 23.51 8.34 -6.70
CA ASN A 210 24.86 7.80 -6.86
C ASN A 210 25.96 8.79 -6.45
N ASN A 211 25.70 10.09 -6.61
CA ASN A 211 26.56 11.18 -6.16
C ASN A 211 26.45 11.45 -4.64
N GLY A 212 25.45 10.87 -3.96
CA GLY A 212 25.22 11.07 -2.53
C GLY A 212 24.51 12.37 -2.17
N GLU A 213 23.93 13.07 -3.16
CA GLU A 213 23.22 14.34 -2.97
C GLU A 213 21.88 14.14 -2.23
N LEU A 214 21.30 12.93 -2.31
CA LEU A 214 20.05 12.56 -1.63
C LEU A 214 20.23 12.01 -0.21
N ASN A 215 21.46 12.02 0.34
CA ASN A 215 21.75 11.40 1.63
C ASN A 215 21.01 12.05 2.81
N GLU A 216 20.74 13.37 2.74
CA GLU A 216 20.02 14.10 3.77
C GLU A 216 18.54 13.69 3.85
N PHE A 217 17.97 13.18 2.75
CA PHE A 217 16.56 12.84 2.61
C PHE A 217 16.28 11.34 2.66
N LYS A 218 17.24 10.54 3.18
CA LYS A 218 17.09 9.08 3.28
C LYS A 218 15.86 8.66 4.08
N ASP A 219 15.47 9.45 5.07
CA ASP A 219 14.28 9.23 5.89
C ASP A 219 12.97 9.25 5.11
N LEU A 220 12.92 9.93 3.96
CA LEU A 220 11.78 9.89 3.06
C LEU A 220 11.82 8.69 2.12
N LEU A 221 13.01 8.28 1.70
CA LEU A 221 13.18 7.43 0.53
C LEU A 221 13.28 5.95 0.88
N LEU A 222 13.92 5.65 2.01
CA LEU A 222 14.21 4.28 2.43
C LEU A 222 12.93 3.51 2.82
N LEU A 223 12.82 2.29 2.28
CA LEU A 223 11.91 1.24 2.70
C LEU A 223 12.48 0.47 3.90
N ASN A 224 13.79 0.23 3.84
CA ASN A 224 14.60 -0.39 4.88
C ASN A 224 16.02 0.21 4.81
N GLU A 225 16.99 -0.38 5.51
CA GLU A 225 18.36 0.17 5.56
C GLU A 225 19.05 0.30 4.18
N GLN A 226 18.61 -0.47 3.18
CA GLN A 226 19.26 -0.59 1.87
C GLN A 226 18.40 -0.11 0.70
N TYR A 227 17.11 -0.41 0.70
CA TYR A 227 16.24 -0.21 -0.45
C TYR A 227 15.36 1.02 -0.30
N ALA A 228 15.06 1.69 -1.42
CA ALA A 228 14.15 2.82 -1.49
C ALA A 228 13.16 2.69 -2.65
N LEU A 229 11.96 3.26 -2.49
CA LEU A 229 10.94 3.32 -3.54
C LEU A 229 10.57 4.78 -3.80
N ILE A 230 10.70 5.20 -5.06
CA ILE A 230 10.13 6.48 -5.49
C ILE A 230 8.61 6.30 -5.55
N PRO A 231 7.82 7.13 -4.85
CA PRO A 231 6.37 7.05 -4.92
C PRO A 231 5.86 7.08 -6.38
N GLY A 232 5.05 6.10 -6.76
CA GLY A 232 4.52 5.97 -8.12
C GLY A 232 5.46 5.30 -9.13
N ASP A 233 6.64 4.83 -8.70
CA ASP A 233 7.57 4.07 -9.55
C ASP A 233 7.52 2.56 -9.24
N THR A 234 7.91 1.73 -10.21
CA THR A 234 8.02 0.26 -10.08
C THR A 234 9.47 -0.20 -9.89
N HIS A 235 10.41 0.74 -9.84
CA HIS A 235 11.84 0.47 -9.66
C HIS A 235 12.20 0.60 -8.18
N ILE A 236 12.99 -0.36 -7.69
CA ILE A 236 13.50 -0.33 -6.32
C ILE A 236 14.95 0.12 -6.39
N LEU A 237 15.26 1.20 -5.68
CA LEU A 237 16.59 1.79 -5.62
C LEU A 237 17.40 1.07 -4.55
N ASP A 238 18.61 0.64 -4.88
CA ASP A 238 19.58 0.10 -3.93
C ASP A 238 20.58 1.20 -3.55
N TYR A 239 20.45 1.73 -2.33
CA TYR A 239 21.33 2.78 -1.81
C TYR A 239 22.76 2.30 -1.57
N GLU A 240 22.93 1.02 -1.20
CA GLU A 240 24.24 0.46 -0.89
C GLU A 240 25.02 0.24 -2.19
N ASN A 241 24.40 -0.43 -3.15
CA ASN A 241 25.02 -0.77 -4.43
C ASN A 241 24.92 0.33 -5.49
N LYS A 242 24.13 1.39 -5.24
CA LYS A 242 23.94 2.53 -6.17
C LYS A 242 23.36 2.09 -7.52
N THR A 243 22.39 1.19 -7.46
CA THR A 243 21.74 0.54 -8.61
C THR A 243 20.22 0.58 -8.51
N THR A 244 19.55 0.11 -9.56
CA THR A 244 18.09 -0.08 -9.60
C THR A 244 17.74 -1.52 -9.90
N HIS A 245 16.63 -1.98 -9.32
CA HIS A 245 16.05 -3.28 -9.57
C HIS A 245 14.63 -3.10 -10.10
N ASP A 246 14.34 -3.80 -11.20
CA ASP A 246 13.02 -3.75 -11.82
C ASP A 246 12.12 -4.80 -11.17
N LEU A 247 11.01 -4.36 -10.59
CA LEU A 247 9.91 -5.27 -10.28
C LEU A 247 9.20 -5.63 -11.59
N ASP A 248 8.98 -6.92 -11.86
CA ASP A 248 8.07 -7.33 -12.93
C ASP A 248 6.63 -7.05 -12.48
N ALA A 249 6.26 -5.77 -12.53
CA ALA A 249 4.96 -5.27 -12.12
C ALA A 249 3.83 -5.81 -13.00
N THR A 250 4.11 -6.49 -14.12
CA THR A 250 3.08 -7.17 -14.91
C THR A 250 2.65 -8.50 -14.30
N LYS A 251 3.47 -9.07 -13.42
CA LYS A 251 3.21 -10.34 -12.74
C LYS A 251 3.06 -10.18 -11.24
N ASN A 252 3.94 -9.41 -10.62
CA ASN A 252 4.08 -9.32 -9.18
C ASN A 252 3.46 -8.03 -8.65
N LYS A 253 3.02 -8.05 -7.39
CA LYS A 253 2.46 -6.89 -6.72
C LYS A 253 3.30 -6.54 -5.49
N ILE A 254 3.81 -5.33 -5.44
CA ILE A 254 4.49 -4.80 -4.25
C ILE A 254 3.46 -4.29 -3.24
N SER A 255 3.74 -4.46 -1.95
CA SER A 255 2.94 -3.88 -0.87
C SER A 255 3.00 -2.35 -0.91
N ARG A 256 1.99 -1.70 -0.35
CA ARG A 256 1.88 -0.23 -0.32
C ARG A 256 3.05 0.44 0.40
N ASP A 257 3.59 -0.22 1.43
CA ASP A 257 4.78 0.21 2.17
C ASP A 257 6.11 -0.24 1.53
N GLY A 258 6.07 -0.98 0.42
CA GLY A 258 7.24 -1.46 -0.30
C GLY A 258 8.00 -2.62 0.36
N LYS A 259 7.58 -3.12 1.52
CA LYS A 259 8.33 -4.14 2.29
C LYS A 259 8.20 -5.56 1.76
N TYR A 260 7.12 -5.85 1.04
CA TYR A 260 6.80 -7.20 0.58
C TYR A 260 6.39 -7.23 -0.90
N VAL A 261 6.62 -8.38 -1.53
CA VAL A 261 6.22 -8.66 -2.91
C VAL A 261 5.39 -9.93 -2.95
N TRP A 262 4.15 -9.81 -3.44
CA TRP A 262 3.28 -10.94 -3.75
C TRP A 262 3.60 -11.47 -5.15
N LEU A 263 4.13 -12.69 -5.21
CA LEU A 263 4.51 -13.33 -6.47
C LEU A 263 3.27 -13.74 -7.27
N GLY A 264 3.16 -13.24 -8.50
CA GLY A 264 1.96 -13.45 -9.32
C GLY A 264 0.73 -12.65 -8.88
N GLY A 265 0.89 -11.69 -7.96
CA GLY A 265 -0.19 -10.92 -7.33
C GLY A 265 -0.86 -9.87 -8.23
N ASN A 266 -0.29 -9.56 -9.39
CA ASN A 266 -0.84 -8.59 -10.34
C ASN A 266 -1.51 -9.23 -11.57
N LYS A 267 -1.77 -10.54 -11.52
CA LYS A 267 -2.54 -11.24 -12.56
C LYS A 267 -4.01 -10.80 -12.51
N GLU A 268 -4.67 -10.77 -13.66
CA GLU A 268 -6.09 -10.38 -13.78
C GLU A 268 -7.02 -11.18 -12.85
N SER A 269 -6.73 -12.47 -12.66
CA SER A 269 -7.39 -13.32 -11.67
C SER A 269 -6.37 -14.18 -10.93
N LEU A 270 -6.30 -14.04 -9.61
CA LEU A 270 -5.59 -14.98 -8.74
C LEU A 270 -6.28 -16.35 -8.83
N LYS A 271 -5.47 -17.41 -8.84
CA LYS A 271 -5.96 -18.78 -8.90
C LYS A 271 -6.14 -19.34 -7.49
N LYS A 272 -7.05 -20.31 -7.34
CA LYS A 272 -7.05 -21.24 -6.21
C LYS A 272 -5.67 -21.90 -6.09
N GLY A 273 -5.18 -22.09 -4.87
CA GLY A 273 -3.89 -22.70 -4.58
C GLY A 273 -3.00 -21.84 -3.68
N THR A 274 -1.73 -22.23 -3.59
CA THR A 274 -0.72 -21.57 -2.79
C THR A 274 -0.18 -20.33 -3.49
N HIS A 275 -0.12 -19.23 -2.76
CA HIS A 275 0.47 -17.95 -3.16
C HIS A 275 1.67 -17.66 -2.27
N GLN A 276 2.68 -17.02 -2.84
CA GLN A 276 3.95 -16.80 -2.16
C GLN A 276 4.18 -15.30 -1.95
N LEU A 277 4.56 -14.97 -0.72
CA LEU A 277 4.95 -13.64 -0.32
C LEU A 277 6.44 -13.63 0.00
N GLN A 278 7.17 -12.68 -0.55
CA GLN A 278 8.59 -12.45 -0.25
C GLN A 278 8.78 -11.09 0.39
N ARG A 279 9.84 -10.96 1.22
CA ARG A 279 10.35 -9.63 1.53
C ARG A 279 10.96 -9.05 0.26
N THR A 280 10.92 -7.73 0.14
CA THR A 280 11.48 -7.05 -1.02
C THR A 280 12.97 -7.31 -1.20
N GLU A 281 13.72 -7.44 -0.10
CA GLU A 281 15.15 -7.81 -0.11
C GLU A 281 15.40 -9.21 -0.69
N ASP A 282 14.59 -10.20 -0.29
CA ASP A 282 14.69 -11.57 -0.78
C ASP A 282 14.33 -11.66 -2.27
N TYR A 283 13.31 -10.93 -2.69
CA TYR A 283 12.90 -10.82 -4.09
C TYR A 283 14.04 -10.24 -4.96
N ILE A 284 14.69 -9.17 -4.50
CA ILE A 284 15.80 -8.53 -5.22
C ILE A 284 17.03 -9.45 -5.28
N ALA A 285 17.31 -10.18 -4.20
CA ALA A 285 18.38 -11.16 -4.15
C ALA A 285 18.13 -12.39 -5.05
N GLY A 286 16.90 -12.57 -5.54
CA GLY A 286 16.48 -13.77 -6.26
C GLY A 286 16.47 -15.00 -5.37
N SER A 287 16.19 -14.82 -4.07
CA SER A 287 16.05 -15.92 -3.12
C SER A 287 14.79 -16.74 -3.41
N GLU A 288 14.83 -18.02 -3.06
CA GLU A 288 13.65 -18.90 -3.04
C GLU A 288 13.03 -18.98 -1.63
N ASP A 289 13.54 -18.19 -0.68
CA ASP A 289 12.94 -18.07 0.65
C ASP A 289 11.65 -17.24 0.57
N TYR A 290 10.58 -17.78 1.13
CA TYR A 290 9.28 -17.13 1.21
C TYR A 290 9.01 -16.69 2.64
N TYR A 291 8.54 -15.46 2.79
CA TYR A 291 8.08 -14.94 4.07
C TYR A 291 6.79 -15.63 4.52
N ALA A 292 5.87 -15.86 3.57
CA ALA A 292 4.63 -16.58 3.82
C ALA A 292 4.18 -17.34 2.58
N GLU A 293 3.53 -18.48 2.80
CA GLU A 293 2.77 -19.22 1.80
C GLU A 293 1.30 -19.19 2.20
N ILE A 294 0.47 -18.57 1.37
CA ILE A 294 -0.95 -18.32 1.63
C ILE A 294 -1.76 -19.25 0.76
N GLN A 295 -2.54 -20.14 1.36
CA GLN A 295 -3.40 -21.04 0.61
C GLN A 295 -4.78 -20.38 0.42
N LEU A 296 -5.21 -20.25 -0.83
CA LEU A 296 -6.55 -19.76 -1.15
C LEU A 296 -7.39 -20.92 -1.67
N ASP A 297 -8.39 -21.33 -0.90
CA ASP A 297 -9.35 -22.35 -1.31
C ASP A 297 -10.72 -21.71 -1.58
N TYR A 298 -11.03 -21.52 -2.86
CA TYR A 298 -12.30 -20.92 -3.28
C TYR A 298 -13.51 -21.80 -2.98
N ASP A 299 -13.32 -23.12 -2.90
CA ASP A 299 -14.42 -24.04 -2.59
C ASP A 299 -14.81 -23.89 -1.12
N ASP A 300 -13.82 -23.88 -0.21
CA ASP A 300 -14.05 -23.66 1.23
C ASP A 300 -14.67 -22.28 1.50
N ILE A 301 -14.23 -21.24 0.77
CA ILE A 301 -14.83 -19.90 0.86
C ILE A 301 -16.30 -19.91 0.43
N THR A 302 -16.64 -20.56 -0.69
CA THR A 302 -18.03 -20.63 -1.15
C THR A 302 -18.92 -21.47 -0.23
N ASP A 303 -18.38 -22.55 0.34
CA ASP A 303 -19.08 -23.40 1.28
C ASP A 303 -19.38 -22.65 2.59
N GLU A 304 -18.40 -21.93 3.12
CA GLU A 304 -18.55 -21.10 4.33
C GLU A 304 -19.56 -19.97 4.12
N LEU A 305 -19.57 -19.34 2.93
CA LEU A 305 -20.55 -18.31 2.56
C LEU A 305 -21.91 -18.86 2.11
N GLN A 306 -22.03 -20.18 1.93
CA GLN A 306 -23.21 -20.84 1.38
C GLN A 306 -23.63 -20.29 0.00
N ILE A 307 -22.65 -19.97 -0.85
CA ILE A 307 -22.87 -19.43 -2.21
C ILE A 307 -22.84 -20.58 -3.22
N GLU A 308 -23.95 -20.80 -3.93
CA GLU A 308 -23.96 -21.68 -5.10
C GLU A 308 -23.27 -20.99 -6.30
N SER A 309 -22.02 -21.38 -6.57
CA SER A 309 -21.21 -20.80 -7.65
C SER A 309 -20.78 -21.83 -8.70
N ALA A 310 -20.62 -21.38 -9.95
CA ALA A 310 -19.94 -22.12 -11.01
C ALA A 310 -18.42 -21.85 -11.07
N GLY A 311 -17.87 -21.15 -10.07
CA GLY A 311 -16.46 -20.81 -9.93
C GLY A 311 -16.22 -19.31 -9.77
N VAL A 312 -14.97 -18.95 -9.50
CA VAL A 312 -14.54 -17.54 -9.36
C VAL A 312 -14.32 -16.92 -10.75
N ASP A 313 -14.98 -15.79 -10.96
CA ASP A 313 -14.88 -14.96 -12.16
C ASP A 313 -13.69 -14.00 -12.11
N ALA A 314 -13.55 -13.32 -10.97
CA ALA A 314 -12.49 -12.35 -10.74
C ALA A 314 -11.93 -12.53 -9.33
N SER A 315 -10.61 -12.43 -9.22
CA SER A 315 -9.91 -12.46 -7.94
C SER A 315 -8.70 -11.54 -7.98
N ARG A 316 -8.65 -10.53 -7.12
CA ARG A 316 -7.51 -9.60 -7.08
C ARG A 316 -7.27 -9.03 -5.70
N ILE A 317 -6.03 -8.63 -5.46
CA ILE A 317 -5.63 -7.91 -4.24
C ILE A 317 -6.14 -6.47 -4.34
N VAL A 318 -7.04 -6.06 -3.44
CA VAL A 318 -7.56 -4.68 -3.36
C VAL A 318 -6.79 -3.83 -2.34
N TYR A 319 -6.25 -4.45 -1.29
CA TYR A 319 -5.35 -3.80 -0.33
C TYR A 319 -4.24 -4.75 0.10
N PHE A 320 -3.03 -4.23 0.29
CA PHE A 320 -1.86 -5.00 0.71
C PHE A 320 -0.77 -4.09 1.30
N ASN A 321 -0.48 -4.26 2.59
CA ASN A 321 0.68 -3.71 3.29
C ASN A 321 1.37 -4.83 4.13
N GLU A 322 2.30 -4.48 5.01
CA GLU A 322 3.03 -5.43 5.85
C GLU A 322 2.16 -6.23 6.82
N GLY A 323 1.02 -5.67 7.23
CA GLY A 323 0.18 -6.24 8.29
C GLY A 323 -1.16 -6.80 7.80
N LEU A 324 -1.64 -6.41 6.62
CA LEU A 324 -2.99 -6.73 6.15
C LEU A 324 -3.02 -6.95 4.64
N VAL A 325 -3.77 -7.98 4.25
CA VAL A 325 -4.15 -8.24 2.87
C VAL A 325 -5.67 -8.31 2.77
N ILE A 326 -6.22 -7.62 1.77
CA ILE A 326 -7.63 -7.73 1.40
C ILE A 326 -7.70 -8.12 -0.07
N LEU A 327 -8.38 -9.22 -0.33
CA LEU A 327 -8.70 -9.71 -1.66
C LEU A 327 -10.15 -9.40 -1.99
N TYR A 328 -10.44 -9.12 -3.25
CA TYR A 328 -11.79 -9.13 -3.80
C TYR A 328 -12.00 -10.43 -4.57
N LEU A 329 -13.11 -11.10 -4.31
CA LEU A 329 -13.58 -12.26 -5.07
C LEU A 329 -14.97 -11.98 -5.65
N ARG A 330 -15.15 -12.33 -6.93
CA ARG A 330 -16.45 -12.36 -7.62
C ARG A 330 -16.76 -13.78 -8.08
N PHE A 331 -17.95 -14.27 -7.75
CA PHE A 331 -18.39 -15.62 -8.09
C PHE A 331 -19.33 -15.61 -9.28
N ASN A 332 -19.17 -16.55 -10.21
CA ASN A 332 -20.08 -16.75 -11.34
C ASN A 332 -21.31 -17.54 -10.90
N SER A 333 -22.48 -17.14 -11.42
CA SER A 333 -23.71 -17.94 -11.35
C SER A 333 -23.67 -19.07 -12.38
N ALA A 334 -24.34 -20.19 -12.10
CA ALA A 334 -24.41 -21.35 -13.00
C ALA A 334 -25.11 -21.09 -14.33
N ILE A 335 -25.92 -20.02 -14.45
CA ILE A 335 -26.64 -19.68 -15.68
C ILE A 335 -25.99 -18.47 -16.34
N THR A 336 -26.19 -17.28 -15.78
CA THR A 336 -25.63 -16.00 -16.26
C THR A 336 -25.60 -14.98 -15.14
N GLY A 337 -24.53 -14.20 -15.03
CA GLY A 337 -24.38 -13.14 -14.03
C GLY A 337 -23.54 -13.55 -12.82
N THR A 338 -23.56 -12.73 -11.79
CA THR A 338 -22.77 -12.90 -10.57
C THR A 338 -23.58 -13.63 -9.49
N ALA A 339 -23.00 -14.66 -8.88
CA ALA A 339 -23.59 -15.39 -7.74
C ALA A 339 -23.39 -14.66 -6.41
N GLY A 340 -22.38 -13.78 -6.35
CA GLY A 340 -22.07 -12.95 -5.19
C GLY A 340 -20.65 -12.39 -5.27
N THR A 341 -20.33 -11.53 -4.33
CA THR A 341 -19.01 -10.96 -4.10
C THR A 341 -18.64 -11.10 -2.63
N THR A 342 -17.35 -11.08 -2.33
CA THR A 342 -16.86 -10.99 -0.97
C THR A 342 -15.47 -10.37 -0.96
N ASN A 343 -15.07 -9.83 0.19
CA ASN A 343 -13.68 -9.53 0.48
C ASN A 343 -13.12 -10.57 1.44
N VAL A 344 -11.96 -11.12 1.09
CA VAL A 344 -11.19 -12.03 1.95
C VAL A 344 -10.13 -11.20 2.65
N ILE A 345 -10.24 -11.08 3.97
CA ILE A 345 -9.41 -10.20 4.79
C ILE A 345 -8.60 -11.05 5.76
N PHE A 346 -7.28 -10.88 5.76
CA PHE A 346 -6.40 -11.59 6.69
C PHE A 346 -5.17 -10.76 7.02
N GLU A 347 -4.66 -10.95 8.22
CA GLU A 347 -3.49 -10.25 8.73
C GLU A 347 -2.24 -11.09 8.60
N LEU A 348 -1.15 -10.46 8.18
CA LEU A 348 0.16 -11.09 8.13
C LEU A 348 0.76 -10.99 9.55
N SER A 349 0.80 -12.11 10.28
CA SER A 349 1.32 -12.17 11.65
C SER A 349 2.58 -13.06 11.75
N GLU A 350 3.24 -13.14 12.90
CA GLU A 350 4.39 -14.05 13.06
C GLU A 350 3.99 -15.53 12.88
N ASP A 351 2.73 -15.89 13.17
CA ASP A 351 2.18 -17.23 12.94
C ASP A 351 1.52 -17.32 11.55
N GLN A 352 2.36 -17.40 10.53
CA GLN A 352 1.92 -17.53 9.13
C GLN A 352 1.29 -18.90 8.82
N GLU A 353 1.46 -19.91 9.69
CA GLU A 353 0.90 -21.24 9.49
C GLU A 353 -0.58 -21.33 9.92
N ASN A 354 -1.07 -20.39 10.74
CA ASN A 354 -2.43 -20.38 11.28
C ASN A 354 -3.15 -19.05 11.00
N LEU A 355 -3.28 -18.68 9.73
CA LEU A 355 -4.03 -17.50 9.33
C LEU A 355 -5.55 -17.71 9.50
N THR A 356 -6.22 -16.68 10.04
CA THR A 356 -7.68 -16.58 10.02
C THR A 356 -8.09 -15.67 8.86
N PHE A 357 -8.99 -16.17 8.01
CA PHE A 357 -9.53 -15.43 6.88
C PHE A 357 -10.95 -14.98 7.19
N TYR A 358 -11.15 -13.68 7.26
CA TYR A 358 -12.47 -13.07 7.45
C TYR A 358 -13.12 -12.82 6.09
N LEU A 359 -14.39 -13.19 5.97
CA LEU A 359 -15.18 -13.10 4.74
C LEU A 359 -16.29 -12.06 4.93
N ALA A 360 -16.07 -10.86 4.40
CA ALA A 360 -16.97 -9.72 4.56
C ALA A 360 -17.12 -9.00 3.21
N ASP A 361 -18.34 -8.70 2.77
CA ASP A 361 -18.52 -7.86 1.58
C ASP A 361 -18.51 -6.39 1.99
N LEU A 362 -17.40 -5.71 1.69
CA LEU A 362 -17.22 -4.28 1.92
C LEU A 362 -17.47 -3.45 0.64
N GLY A 363 -17.89 -4.08 -0.46
CA GLY A 363 -18.03 -3.43 -1.77
C GLY A 363 -16.71 -3.04 -2.41
N LEU A 364 -15.58 -3.53 -1.89
CA LEU A 364 -14.25 -3.24 -2.42
C LEU A 364 -14.04 -4.11 -3.65
N GLN A 365 -14.04 -3.48 -4.83
CA GLN A 365 -13.88 -4.21 -6.09
C GLN A 365 -12.49 -4.11 -6.64
#